data_AF-A0A0A7GBA2-F1
#
_entry.id   AF-A0A0A7GBA2-F1
#
_cell.length_a   1.000
_cell.length_b   1.000
_cell.length_c   1.000
_cell.angle_alpha   90.00
_cell.angle_beta   90.00
_cell.angle_gamma   90.00
#
_symmetry.space_group_name_H-M   'P 1'
#
loop_
_entity.id
_entity.type
_entity.pdbx_description
1 polymer ?
#
loop_
_entity_poly.entity_id
_entity_poly.type
_entity_poly.pdbx_seq_one_letter_code
_entity_poly.pdbx_strand_id
1 'polypeptide(L)'
;MGSLLKHAVENDRITYFMFAVIPHAIFEIPAIIIAGAAGFKIPYEIIRYLAGRKEQILTKEDIKEYLTLALISIILIVIAAFVEAYVTPRIAEYFLR
;
A
#
# COMPACT_ATOMS: atom_id res chain seq x y z
N MET A 1 1.08 -14.32 3.48
CA MET A 1 2.53 -14.00 3.38
C MET A 1 3.37 -14.58 4.52
N GLY A 2 3.00 -14.42 5.81
CA GLY A 2 3.81 -14.96 6.93
C GLY A 2 4.07 -16.48 6.89
N SER A 3 3.07 -17.27 6.48
CA SER A 3 3.24 -18.72 6.28
C SER A 3 4.17 -19.07 5.11
N LEU A 4 4.15 -18.26 4.04
CA LEU A 4 5.00 -18.45 2.87
C LEU A 4 6.46 -18.08 3.16
N LEU A 5 6.68 -17.02 3.94
CA LEU A 5 8.02 -16.66 4.40
C LEU A 5 8.61 -17.76 5.29
N LYS A 6 7.81 -18.28 6.24
CA LYS A 6 8.24 -19.39 7.11
C LYS A 6 8.64 -20.60 6.27
N HIS A 7 7.82 -20.98 5.29
CA HIS A 7 8.14 -22.07 4.39
C HIS A 7 9.37 -21.79 3.52
N ALA A 8 9.56 -20.55 3.06
CA ALA A 8 10.74 -20.18 2.28
C ALA A 8 12.03 -20.26 3.11
N VAL A 9 11.98 -19.90 4.39
CA VAL A 9 13.12 -20.04 5.32
C VAL A 9 13.40 -21.51 5.63
N GLU A 10 12.38 -22.31 5.89
CA GLU A 10 12.53 -23.75 6.18
C GLU A 10 13.11 -24.56 5.00
N ASN A 11 12.93 -24.08 3.77
CA ASN A 11 13.35 -24.78 2.55
C ASN A 11 14.49 -24.05 1.80
N ASP A 12 15.18 -23.09 2.43
CA ASP A 12 16.25 -22.28 1.82
C ASP A 12 15.85 -21.58 0.50
N ARG A 13 14.56 -21.26 0.33
CA ARG A 13 13.97 -20.62 -0.86
C ARG A 13 13.70 -19.12 -0.66
N ILE A 14 14.50 -18.46 0.18
CA ILE A 14 14.35 -17.02 0.47
C ILE A 14 14.45 -16.17 -0.80
N THR A 15 15.37 -16.51 -1.71
CA THR A 15 15.52 -15.82 -3.00
C THR A 15 14.24 -15.87 -3.83
N TYR A 16 13.60 -17.04 -3.92
CA TYR A 16 12.32 -17.18 -4.60
C TYR A 16 11.24 -16.30 -3.97
N PHE A 17 11.14 -16.31 -2.63
CA PHE A 17 10.19 -15.47 -1.91
C PHE A 17 10.42 -13.98 -2.20
N MET A 18 11.68 -13.52 -2.23
CA MET A 18 12.01 -12.14 -2.58
C MET A 18 11.56 -11.78 -3.99
N PHE A 19 11.82 -12.63 -5.00
CA PHE A 19 11.37 -12.38 -6.37
C PHE A 19 9.84 -12.42 -6.52
N ALA A 20 9.15 -13.23 -5.73
CA ALA A 20 7.68 -13.28 -5.73
C ALA A 20 7.05 -12.01 -5.12
N VAL A 21 7.72 -11.38 -4.15
CA VAL A 21 7.20 -10.24 -3.35
C VAL A 21 7.63 -8.88 -3.90
N ILE A 22 8.91 -8.71 -4.24
CA ILE A 22 9.47 -7.40 -4.64
C ILE A 22 8.67 -6.71 -5.78
N PRO A 23 8.25 -7.41 -6.85
CA PRO A 23 7.61 -6.75 -7.99
C PRO A 23 6.32 -5.99 -7.66
N HIS A 24 5.47 -6.50 -6.77
CA HIS A 24 4.24 -5.82 -6.36
C HIS A 24 4.45 -4.94 -5.12
N ALA A 25 5.36 -5.32 -4.21
CA ALA A 25 5.64 -4.58 -2.98
C ALA A 25 6.14 -3.15 -3.24
N ILE A 26 6.83 -2.90 -4.37
CA ILE A 26 7.26 -1.54 -4.77
C ILE A 26 6.09 -0.58 -5.01
N PHE A 27 4.89 -1.09 -5.32
CA PHE A 27 3.67 -0.29 -5.50
C PHE A 27 2.81 -0.30 -4.23
N GLU A 28 2.73 -1.45 -3.56
CA GLU A 28 1.93 -1.63 -2.36
C GLU A 28 2.44 -0.78 -1.18
N ILE A 29 3.76 -0.72 -0.95
CA ILE A 29 4.33 0.03 0.17
C ILE A 29 4.03 1.54 0.04
N PRO A 30 4.32 2.21 -1.09
CA PRO A 30 3.92 3.61 -1.28
C PRO A 30 2.41 3.82 -1.16
N ALA A 31 1.60 2.90 -1.69
CA ALA A 31 0.16 3.01 -1.63
C ALA A 31 -0.35 3.01 -0.17
N ILE A 32 0.16 2.10 0.66
CA ILE A 32 -0.20 2.02 2.08
C ILE A 32 0.23 3.28 2.83
N ILE A 33 1.43 3.80 2.56
CA ILE A 33 1.91 5.05 3.19
C ILE A 33 1.00 6.23 2.81
N ILE A 34 0.67 6.38 1.53
CA ILE A 34 -0.20 7.45 1.04
C ILE A 34 -1.62 7.31 1.61
N ALA A 35 -2.18 6.10 1.62
CA ALA A 35 -3.49 5.82 2.20
C ALA A 35 -3.52 6.11 3.71
N GLY A 36 -2.44 5.75 4.42
CA GLY A 36 -2.26 6.08 5.84
C GLY A 36 -2.22 7.60 6.05
N ALA A 37 -1.41 8.32 5.28
CA ALA A 37 -1.34 9.78 5.35
C ALA A 37 -2.69 10.45 5.07
N ALA A 38 -3.42 9.99 4.05
CA ALA A 38 -4.77 10.46 3.75
C ALA A 38 -5.75 10.14 4.90
N GLY A 39 -5.71 8.93 5.46
CA GLY A 39 -6.56 8.49 6.55
C GLY A 39 -6.33 9.27 7.86
N PHE A 40 -5.08 9.63 8.17
CA PHE A 40 -4.75 10.41 9.36
C PHE A 40 -5.03 11.92 9.22
N LYS A 41 -5.21 12.42 7.99
CA LYS A 41 -5.51 13.84 7.75
C LYS A 41 -6.84 14.26 8.39
N ILE A 42 -7.87 13.41 8.33
CA ILE A 42 -9.20 13.73 8.89
C ILE A 42 -9.17 13.84 10.42
N PRO A 43 -8.69 12.83 11.18
CA PRO A 43 -8.53 12.95 12.63
C PRO A 43 -7.67 14.15 13.06
N TYR A 44 -6.58 14.42 12.32
CA TYR A 44 -5.70 15.55 12.61
C TYR A 44 -6.43 16.89 12.51
N GLU A 45 -7.22 17.09 11.46
CA GLU A 45 -8.00 18.33 11.27
C GLU A 45 -9.14 18.45 12.29
N ILE A 46 -9.76 17.34 12.70
CA ILE A 46 -10.73 17.33 13.82
C ILE A 46 -10.08 17.80 15.12
N ILE A 47 -8.88 17.30 15.45
CA ILE A 47 -8.14 17.73 16.66
C ILE A 47 -7.84 19.23 16.60
N ARG A 48 -7.43 19.76 15.44
CA ARG A 48 -7.15 21.20 15.26
C ARG A 48 -8.38 22.07 15.43
N TYR A 49 -9.52 21.63 14.90
CA TYR A 49 -10.80 22.30 15.08
C TYR A 49 -11.19 22.33 16.56
N LEU A 50 -11.13 21.18 17.25
CA LEU A 50 -11.45 21.09 18.68
C LEU A 50 -10.49 21.91 19.56
N ALA A 51 -9.23 22.06 19.14
CA ALA A 51 -8.25 22.92 19.80
C ALA A 51 -8.47 24.43 19.55
N GLY A 52 -9.54 24.83 18.86
CA GLY A 52 -9.83 26.22 18.52
C GLY A 52 -8.83 26.85 17.54
N ARG A 53 -8.00 26.03 16.86
CA ARG A 53 -6.98 26.48 15.90
C ARG A 53 -7.53 26.65 14.48
N LYS A 54 -8.79 26.26 14.25
CA LYS A 54 -9.48 26.32 12.95
C LYS A 54 -10.98 26.56 13.17
N GLU A 55 -11.60 27.41 12.37
CA GLU A 55 -13.05 27.70 12.42
C GLU A 55 -13.90 26.63 11.70
N GLN A 56 -13.29 25.85 10.80
CA GLN A 56 -13.96 24.81 10.03
C GLN A 56 -13.16 23.51 10.09
N ILE A 57 -13.87 22.38 10.21
CA ILE A 57 -13.26 21.04 10.33
C ILE A 57 -12.55 20.63 9.03
N LEU A 58 -13.21 20.79 7.89
CA LEU A 58 -12.67 20.44 6.57
C LEU A 58 -13.05 21.52 5.56
N THR A 59 -12.06 21.99 4.80
CA THR A 59 -12.27 22.86 3.63
C THR A 59 -12.50 22.03 2.36
N LYS A 60 -13.04 22.64 1.31
CA LYS A 60 -13.21 21.96 0.01
C LYS A 60 -11.86 21.51 -0.57
N GLU A 61 -10.83 22.32 -0.35
CA GLU A 61 -9.44 22.04 -0.73
C GLU A 61 -8.89 20.83 0.05
N ASP A 62 -9.12 20.75 1.36
CA ASP A 62 -8.70 19.61 2.19
C ASP A 62 -9.34 18.29 1.72
N ILE A 63 -10.64 18.32 1.40
CA ILE A 63 -11.38 17.16 0.88
C ILE A 63 -10.84 16.76 -0.49
N LYS A 64 -10.59 17.73 -1.38
CA LYS A 64 -10.03 17.45 -2.70
C LYS A 64 -8.65 16.80 -2.61
N GLU A 65 -7.79 17.29 -1.72
CA GLU A 65 -6.47 16.72 -1.52
C GLU A 65 -6.56 15.31 -0.93
N TYR A 66 -7.42 15.10 0.07
CA TYR A 66 -7.72 13.77 0.62
C TYR A 66 -8.16 12.78 -0.47
N LEU A 67 -9.15 13.17 -1.28
CA LEU A 67 -9.65 12.34 -2.37
C LEU A 67 -8.58 12.06 -3.42
N THR A 68 -7.71 13.03 -3.70
CA THR A 68 -6.60 12.87 -4.63
C THR A 68 -5.58 11.85 -4.11
N LEU A 69 -5.17 11.97 -2.84
CA LEU A 69 -4.26 11.00 -2.22
C LEU A 69 -4.88 9.61 -2.13
N ALA A 70 -6.16 9.52 -1.76
CA ALA A 70 -6.89 8.26 -1.72
C ALA A 70 -6.95 7.62 -3.12
N LEU A 71 -7.27 8.40 -4.16
CA LEU A 71 -7.32 7.90 -5.54
C LEU A 71 -5.94 7.42 -6.02
N ILE A 72 -4.87 8.17 -5.74
CA ILE A 72 -3.49 7.75 -6.06
C ILE A 72 -3.17 6.42 -5.37
N SER A 73 -3.50 6.27 -4.09
CA SER A 73 -3.26 5.03 -3.35
C SER A 73 -4.02 3.84 -3.96
N ILE A 74 -5.28 4.04 -4.36
CA ILE A 74 -6.10 3.00 -5.00
C ILE A 74 -5.48 2.58 -6.34
N ILE A 75 -5.05 3.55 -7.16
CA ILE A 75 -4.40 3.26 -8.45
C ILE A 75 -3.12 2.43 -8.24
N LEU A 76 -2.30 2.79 -7.25
CA LEU A 76 -1.09 2.04 -6.92
C LEU A 76 -1.39 0.61 -6.44
N ILE A 77 -2.41 0.40 -5.60
CA ILE A 77 -2.85 -0.94 -5.19
C ILE A 77 -3.34 -1.75 -6.40
N VAL A 78 -4.11 -1.12 -7.30
CA VAL A 78 -4.56 -1.80 -8.52
C VAL A 78 -3.36 -2.25 -9.35
N ILE A 79 -2.37 -1.37 -9.56
CA ILE A 79 -1.13 -1.73 -10.25
C ILE A 79 -0.40 -2.86 -9.51
N ALA A 80 -0.29 -2.81 -8.18
CA ALA A 80 0.32 -3.87 -7.38
C ALA A 80 -0.38 -5.22 -7.59
N ALA A 81 -1.71 -5.24 -7.57
CA ALA A 81 -2.53 -6.43 -7.78
C ALA A 81 -2.38 -6.99 -9.21
N PHE A 82 -2.28 -6.11 -10.23
CA PHE A 82 -1.94 -6.54 -11.59
C PHE A 82 -0.56 -7.18 -11.64
N VAL A 83 0.45 -6.56 -11.02
CA VAL A 83 1.80 -7.14 -10.97
C VAL A 83 1.79 -8.50 -10.26
N GLU A 84 1.08 -8.63 -9.14
CA GLU A 84 0.91 -9.91 -8.45
C GLU A 84 0.22 -10.95 -9.34
N ALA A 85 -0.88 -10.60 -10.01
CA ALA A 85 -1.64 -11.54 -10.83
C ALA A 85 -0.90 -12.02 -12.09
N TYR A 86 -0.04 -11.20 -12.69
CA TYR A 86 0.62 -11.53 -13.96
C TYR A 86 2.11 -11.86 -13.83
N VAL A 87 2.83 -11.29 -12.85
CA VAL A 87 4.28 -11.46 -12.69
C VAL A 87 4.59 -12.55 -11.67
N THR A 88 3.92 -12.57 -10.51
CA THR A 88 4.21 -13.55 -9.44
C THR A 88 4.01 -15.00 -9.90
N PRO A 89 2.94 -15.38 -10.64
CA PRO A 89 2.79 -16.74 -11.18
C PRO A 89 3.89 -17.12 -12.16
N ARG A 90 4.36 -16.20 -13.00
CA ARG A 90 5.44 -16.47 -13.96
C ARG A 90 6.76 -16.76 -13.26
N ILE A 91 7.03 -16.06 -12.16
CA ILE A 91 8.20 -16.32 -11.32
C ILE A 91 8.05 -17.68 -10.61
N ALA A 92 6.85 -18.01 -10.13
CA ALA A 92 6.54 -19.33 -9.57
C ALA A 92 6.81 -20.47 -10.56
N GLU A 93 6.33 -20.34 -11.79
CA GLU A 93 6.56 -21.33 -12.86
C GLU A 93 8.04 -21.48 -13.21
N TYR A 94 8.81 -20.38 -13.21
CA TYR A 94 10.25 -20.43 -13.51
C TYR A 94 11.05 -21.20 -12.45
N PHE A 95 10.68 -21.09 -11.17
CA PHE A 95 11.38 -21.74 -10.06
C PHE A 95 10.86 -23.16 -9.72
N LEU A 96 9.68 -23.53 -10.22
CA LEU A 96 9.11 -24.88 -10.11
C LEU A 96 9.58 -25.84 -11.23
N ARG A 97 10.23 -25.30 -12.28
CA ARG A 97 11.00 -26.09 -13.26
C ARG A 97 12.38 -26.43 -12.71
#